data_AF-J1J4F6-F1
#
_entry.id   AF-J1J4F6-F1
#
_cell.length_a   1.000
_cell.length_b   1.000
_cell.length_c   1.000
_cell.angle_alpha   90.00
_cell.angle_beta   90.00
_cell.angle_gamma   90.00
#
_symmetry.space_group_name_H-M   'P 1'
#
loop_
_entity.id
_entity.type
_entity.pdbx_description
1 polymer ?
#
loop_
_entity_poly.entity_id
_entity_poly.type
_entity_poly.pdbx_seq_one_letter_code
_entity_poly.pdbx_strand_id
1 'polypeptide(L)'
;MLQNLIKVGIPKDSLVPVMMLGIPDWDRGVSRAQRLCDDIGLELYFVHSNEVGQLLGTAGTNWAGNFKKAYPESDLEVIGTLAVWLVLSHVSRKFKTNLVVTGLNLEDLLAESFYNIMRGKNILPFPVCEVDAIRICCPLYRCPKHILDGCYLNYALENYLARGS
;
A
#
# COMPACT_ATOMS: atom_id res chain seq x y z
N MET A 1 0.01 -12.24 4.92
CA MET A 1 0.60 -11.32 5.92
C MET A 1 -0.25 -11.19 7.19
N LEU A 2 -1.48 -10.68 7.13
CA LEU A 2 -2.36 -10.46 8.30
C LEU A 2 -2.52 -11.68 9.21
N GLN A 3 -2.83 -12.85 8.63
CA GLN A 3 -2.91 -14.11 9.39
C GLN A 3 -1.61 -14.47 10.12
N ASN A 4 -0.45 -14.15 9.55
CA ASN A 4 0.83 -14.44 10.18
C ASN A 4 1.11 -13.49 11.34
N LEU A 5 0.72 -12.21 11.24
CA LEU A 5 0.82 -11.26 12.37
C LEU A 5 0.00 -11.75 13.58
N ILE A 6 -1.21 -12.26 13.32
CA ILE A 6 -2.06 -12.85 14.37
C ILE A 6 -1.41 -14.11 14.95
N LYS A 7 -0.87 -15.01 14.10
CA LYS A 7 -0.20 -16.25 14.53
C LYS A 7 1.02 -15.98 15.42
N VAL A 8 1.76 -14.90 15.19
CA VAL A 8 2.92 -14.51 16.03
C VAL A 8 2.51 -13.75 17.29
N GLY A 9 1.21 -13.64 17.58
CA GLY A 9 0.68 -13.12 18.85
C GLY A 9 0.26 -11.65 18.82
N ILE A 10 0.17 -11.00 17.67
CA ILE A 10 -0.37 -9.64 17.59
C ILE A 10 -1.90 -9.68 17.78
N PRO A 11 -2.47 -8.97 18.77
CA PRO A 11 -3.91 -8.96 19.01
C PRO A 11 -4.68 -8.43 17.80
N LYS A 12 -5.78 -9.09 17.43
CA LYS A 12 -6.63 -8.66 16.30
C LYS A 12 -7.10 -7.22 16.45
N ASP A 13 -7.53 -6.84 17.64
CA ASP A 13 -8.06 -5.49 17.94
C ASP A 13 -6.99 -4.39 17.86
N SER A 14 -5.72 -4.76 17.70
CA SER A 14 -4.61 -3.82 17.46
C SER A 14 -4.27 -3.65 15.97
N LEU A 15 -4.92 -4.40 15.07
CA LEU A 15 -4.68 -4.38 13.64
C LEU A 15 -5.78 -3.59 12.94
N VAL A 16 -5.38 -2.59 12.17
CA VAL A 16 -6.28 -1.83 11.30
C VAL A 16 -5.85 -2.09 9.86
N PRO A 17 -6.48 -3.02 9.14
CA PRO A 17 -6.24 -3.19 7.71
C PRO A 17 -6.86 -2.01 6.96
N VAL A 18 -6.13 -1.48 5.96
CA VAL A 18 -6.49 -0.26 5.24
C VAL A 18 -6.46 -0.52 3.75
N MET A 19 -7.48 -0.06 3.03
CA MET A 19 -7.49 -0.03 1.57
C MET A 19 -7.84 1.37 1.06
N MET A 20 -6.99 1.90 0.18
CA MET A 20 -7.22 3.17 -0.52
C MET A 20 -7.99 2.91 -1.81
N LEU A 21 -8.99 3.75 -2.10
CA LEU A 21 -9.81 3.68 -3.31
C LEU A 21 -9.57 4.88 -4.24
N GLY A 22 -9.95 4.74 -5.51
CA GLY A 22 -9.92 5.82 -6.50
C GLY A 22 -8.98 5.58 -7.67
N ILE A 23 -8.29 4.43 -7.72
CA ILE A 23 -7.58 3.96 -8.91
C ILE A 23 -8.35 2.74 -9.43
N PRO A 24 -8.88 2.77 -10.67
CA PRO A 24 -9.73 1.69 -11.20
C PRO A 24 -9.10 0.29 -11.10
N ASP A 25 -7.79 0.17 -11.35
CA ASP A 25 -7.10 -1.11 -11.28
C ASP A 25 -6.99 -1.64 -9.84
N TRP A 26 -6.88 -0.75 -8.85
CA TRP A 26 -6.77 -1.11 -7.44
C TRP A 26 -8.14 -1.42 -6.85
N ASP A 27 -9.16 -0.67 -7.25
CA ASP A 27 -10.55 -0.83 -6.82
C ASP A 27 -11.11 -2.22 -7.21
N ARG A 28 -10.60 -2.86 -8.28
CA ARG A 28 -10.91 -4.26 -8.62
C ARG A 28 -10.57 -5.25 -7.49
N GLY A 29 -9.66 -4.89 -6.60
CA GLY A 29 -9.23 -5.71 -5.47
C GLY A 29 -10.16 -5.69 -4.25
N VAL A 30 -11.17 -4.82 -4.21
CA VAL A 30 -11.99 -4.55 -3.00
C VAL A 30 -12.64 -5.81 -2.46
N SER A 31 -13.32 -6.59 -3.32
CA SER A 31 -14.03 -7.80 -2.89
C SER A 31 -13.10 -8.85 -2.28
N ARG A 32 -11.86 -8.95 -2.80
CA ARG A 32 -10.84 -9.87 -2.29
C ARG A 32 -10.27 -9.39 -0.95
N ALA A 33 -9.95 -8.09 -0.85
CA ALA A 33 -9.45 -7.50 0.38
C ALA A 33 -10.48 -7.61 1.53
N GLN A 34 -11.75 -7.34 1.23
CA GLN A 34 -12.85 -7.47 2.19
C GLN A 34 -12.97 -8.93 2.68
N ARG A 35 -13.06 -9.88 1.75
CA ARG A 35 -13.16 -11.32 2.09
C ARG A 35 -12.00 -11.78 2.97
N LEU A 36 -10.76 -11.37 2.65
CA LEU A 36 -9.58 -11.74 3.44
C LEU A 36 -9.63 -11.19 4.87
N CYS A 37 -10.27 -10.03 5.09
CA CYS A 37 -10.46 -9.46 6.42
C CYS A 37 -11.64 -10.13 7.15
N ASP A 38 -12.75 -10.38 6.46
CA ASP A 38 -13.92 -11.07 6.99
C ASP A 38 -13.57 -12.48 7.47
N ASP A 39 -12.77 -13.24 6.71
CA ASP A 39 -12.32 -14.60 7.03
C ASP A 39 -11.54 -14.68 8.37
N ILE A 40 -10.96 -13.57 8.80
CA ILE A 40 -10.20 -13.46 10.06
C ILE A 40 -10.90 -12.60 11.11
N GLY A 41 -12.09 -12.09 10.82
CA GLY A 41 -12.89 -11.25 11.71
C GLY A 41 -12.28 -9.86 11.95
N LEU A 42 -11.67 -9.26 10.93
CA LEU A 42 -11.21 -7.88 10.95
C LEU A 42 -12.08 -7.00 10.05
N GLU A 43 -12.34 -5.76 10.48
CA GLU A 43 -13.00 -4.76 9.67
C GLU A 43 -11.97 -4.05 8.77
N LEU A 44 -12.21 -4.05 7.46
CA LEU A 44 -11.38 -3.32 6.49
C LEU A 44 -11.74 -1.84 6.48
N TYR A 45 -10.77 -0.99 6.79
CA TYR A 45 -10.95 0.46 6.74
C TYR A 45 -10.71 0.99 5.32
N PHE A 46 -11.76 1.52 4.70
CA PHE A 46 -11.67 2.15 3.38
C PHE A 46 -11.38 3.63 3.48
N VAL A 47 -10.44 4.10 2.66
CA VAL A 47 -10.23 5.52 2.37
C VAL A 47 -10.76 5.81 0.98
N HIS A 48 -11.92 6.46 0.93
CA HIS A 48 -12.64 6.67 -0.32
C HIS A 48 -11.97 7.72 -1.20
N SER A 49 -12.20 7.64 -2.51
CA SER A 49 -11.53 8.49 -3.50
C SER A 49 -11.67 10.00 -3.25
N ASN A 50 -12.80 10.46 -2.71
CA ASN A 50 -12.99 11.86 -2.30
C ASN A 50 -12.04 12.28 -1.17
N GLU A 51 -11.85 11.43 -0.17
CA GLU A 51 -10.96 11.65 0.96
C GLU A 51 -9.50 11.66 0.48
N VAL A 52 -9.13 10.73 -0.41
CA VAL A 52 -7.82 10.73 -1.06
C VAL A 52 -7.59 12.02 -1.86
N GLY A 53 -8.60 12.45 -2.62
CA GLY A 53 -8.57 13.70 -3.38
C GLY A 53 -8.30 14.92 -2.49
N GLN A 54 -8.97 15.01 -1.35
CA GLN A 54 -8.76 16.07 -0.35
C GLN A 54 -7.33 16.05 0.21
N LEU A 55 -6.79 14.87 0.52
CA LEU A 55 -5.42 14.73 1.00
C LEU A 55 -4.38 15.19 -0.04
N LEU A 56 -4.65 14.94 -1.32
CA LEU A 56 -3.84 15.42 -2.43
C LEU A 56 -4.02 16.92 -2.74
N GLY A 57 -4.90 17.62 -2.02
CA GLY A 57 -5.23 19.02 -2.30
C GLY A 57 -6.05 19.20 -3.58
N THR A 58 -6.70 18.15 -4.07
CA THR A 58 -7.55 18.18 -5.26
C THR A 58 -9.03 18.21 -4.86
N ALA A 59 -9.84 18.96 -5.59
CA ALA A 59 -11.29 18.93 -5.41
C ALA A 59 -11.89 17.77 -6.25
N GLY A 60 -12.65 16.89 -5.60
CA GLY A 60 -13.50 15.89 -6.27
C GLY A 60 -13.08 14.43 -6.10
N THR A 61 -13.88 13.54 -6.68
CA THR A 61 -13.80 12.07 -6.53
C THR A 61 -12.94 11.38 -7.60
N ASN A 62 -12.38 12.11 -8.57
CA ASN A 62 -11.65 11.54 -9.71
C ASN A 62 -10.21 12.08 -9.80
N TRP A 63 -9.50 12.10 -8.68
CA TRP A 63 -8.11 12.59 -8.62
C TRP A 63 -7.19 11.83 -9.59
N ALA A 64 -7.36 10.51 -9.73
CA ALA A 64 -6.57 9.68 -10.64
C ALA A 64 -6.84 10.04 -12.12
N GLY A 65 -8.11 10.16 -12.52
CA GLY A 65 -8.45 10.58 -13.88
C GLY A 65 -8.00 12.02 -14.19
N ASN A 66 -8.07 12.91 -13.21
CA ASN A 66 -7.57 14.29 -13.35
C ASN A 66 -6.06 14.32 -13.53
N PHE A 67 -5.30 13.51 -12.79
CA PHE A 67 -3.85 13.38 -12.96
C PHE A 67 -3.50 12.86 -14.36
N LYS A 68 -4.13 11.78 -14.82
CA LYS A 68 -3.89 11.20 -16.14
C LYS A 68 -4.23 12.17 -17.28
N LYS A 69 -5.26 13.00 -17.10
CA LYS A 69 -5.60 14.06 -18.07
C LYS A 69 -4.55 15.17 -18.11
N ALA A 70 -4.01 15.57 -16.96
CA ALA A 70 -2.98 16.60 -16.87
C ALA A 70 -1.59 16.10 -17.33
N TYR A 71 -1.31 14.81 -17.10
CA TYR A 71 -0.03 14.17 -17.41
C TYR A 71 -0.26 12.84 -18.16
N PRO A 72 -0.62 12.87 -19.46
CA PRO A 72 -0.99 11.67 -20.22
C PRO A 72 0.10 10.61 -20.32
N GLU A 73 1.36 11.05 -20.37
CA GLU A 73 2.55 10.20 -20.49
C GLU A 73 3.08 9.70 -19.13
N SER A 74 2.49 10.14 -18.02
CA SER A 74 2.95 9.76 -16.68
C SER A 74 2.20 8.54 -16.16
N ASP A 75 2.94 7.64 -15.51
CA ASP A 75 2.35 6.50 -14.83
C ASP A 75 1.53 6.98 -13.61
N LEU A 76 0.33 6.42 -13.46
CA LEU A 76 -0.52 6.63 -12.29
C LEU A 76 0.16 6.15 -11.00
N GLU A 77 1.10 5.20 -11.08
CA GLU A 77 1.89 4.74 -9.94
C GLU A 77 2.69 5.86 -9.26
N VAL A 78 3.07 6.92 -9.99
CA VAL A 78 3.81 8.06 -9.44
C VAL A 78 2.95 8.81 -8.42
N ILE A 79 1.74 9.23 -8.83
CA ILE A 79 0.82 9.93 -7.94
C ILE A 79 0.19 8.98 -6.92
N GLY A 80 0.01 7.72 -7.28
CA GLY A 80 -0.51 6.67 -6.42
C GLY A 80 0.38 6.42 -5.20
N THR A 81 1.71 6.38 -5.40
CA THR A 81 2.66 6.24 -4.29
C THR A 81 2.55 7.39 -3.28
N LEU A 82 2.49 8.64 -3.77
CA LEU A 82 2.27 9.80 -2.90
C LEU A 82 0.93 9.71 -2.16
N ALA A 83 -0.14 9.34 -2.86
CA ALA A 83 -1.47 9.18 -2.28
C ALA A 83 -1.46 8.14 -1.15
N VAL A 84 -0.82 6.98 -1.36
CA VAL A 84 -0.67 5.94 -0.33
C VAL A 84 0.01 6.49 0.92
N TRP A 85 1.09 7.27 0.78
CA TRP A 85 1.77 7.86 1.94
C TRP A 85 0.90 8.84 2.73
N LEU A 86 0.18 9.71 2.03
CA LEU A 86 -0.74 10.67 2.65
C LEU A 86 -1.88 9.95 3.37
N VAL A 87 -2.42 8.90 2.76
CA VAL A 87 -3.47 8.06 3.33
C VAL A 87 -2.98 7.33 4.57
N LEU A 88 -1.83 6.65 4.51
CA LEU A 88 -1.26 5.95 5.65
C LEU A 88 -0.95 6.91 6.80
N SER A 89 -0.46 8.12 6.49
CA SER A 89 -0.24 9.17 7.49
C SER A 89 -1.53 9.67 8.11
N HIS A 90 -2.56 9.90 7.30
CA HIS A 90 -3.88 10.32 7.77
C HIS A 90 -4.49 9.26 8.70
N VAL A 91 -4.49 8.00 8.27
CA VAL A 91 -5.05 6.87 9.02
C VAL A 91 -4.28 6.62 10.32
N SER A 92 -2.94 6.70 10.29
CA SER A 92 -2.12 6.53 11.50
C SER A 92 -2.50 7.54 12.59
N ARG A 93 -2.71 8.81 12.21
CA ARG A 93 -3.18 9.85 13.14
C ARG A 93 -4.60 9.57 13.65
N LYS A 94 -5.51 9.16 12.76
CA LYS A 94 -6.91 8.83 13.12
C LYS A 94 -6.98 7.72 14.17
N PHE A 95 -6.19 6.67 14.02
CA PHE A 95 -6.13 5.54 14.95
C PHE A 95 -5.08 5.69 16.05
N LYS A 96 -4.46 6.87 16.19
CA LYS A 96 -3.46 7.19 17.22
C LYS A 96 -2.30 6.18 17.29
N THR A 97 -1.87 5.71 16.12
CA THR A 97 -0.70 4.83 15.98
C THR A 97 0.44 5.59 15.31
N ASN A 98 1.66 5.16 15.59
CA ASN A 98 2.86 5.59 14.90
C ASN A 98 3.54 4.43 14.15
N LEU A 99 2.83 3.31 13.95
CA LEU A 99 3.34 2.12 13.30
C LEU A 99 2.46 1.77 12.11
N VAL A 100 3.08 1.69 10.95
CA VAL A 100 2.50 1.19 9.70
C VAL A 100 3.26 -0.07 9.29
N VAL A 101 2.54 -1.11 8.88
CA VAL A 101 3.13 -2.35 8.37
C VAL A 101 2.75 -2.49 6.90
N THR A 102 3.75 -2.56 6.02
CA THR A 102 3.53 -2.65 4.56
C THR A 102 3.96 -4.00 4.01
N GLY A 103 3.44 -4.34 2.83
CA GLY A 103 3.82 -5.53 2.08
C GLY A 103 5.01 -5.33 1.14
N LEU A 104 5.79 -4.26 1.29
CA LEU A 104 6.92 -3.96 0.39
C LEU A 104 7.94 -5.11 0.40
N ASN A 105 8.25 -5.62 -0.79
CA ASN A 105 9.16 -6.74 -1.01
C ASN A 105 10.58 -6.26 -1.34
N LEU A 106 11.51 -7.18 -1.57
CA LEU A 106 12.90 -6.84 -1.87
C LEU A 106 13.03 -5.95 -3.12
N GLU A 107 12.33 -6.27 -4.20
CA GLU A 107 12.39 -5.53 -5.46
C GLU A 107 11.87 -4.10 -5.32
N ASP A 108 10.78 -3.89 -4.58
CA ASP A 108 10.22 -2.56 -4.32
C ASP A 108 11.25 -1.67 -3.58
N LEU A 109 11.91 -2.24 -2.57
CA LEU A 109 12.90 -1.51 -1.76
C LEU A 109 14.20 -1.26 -2.52
N LEU A 110 14.61 -2.18 -3.39
CA LEU A 110 15.76 -1.97 -4.28
C LEU A 110 15.48 -0.84 -5.26
N ALA A 111 14.29 -0.79 -5.86
CA ALA A 111 13.90 0.29 -6.77
C ALA A 111 13.96 1.66 -6.07
N GLU A 112 13.39 1.78 -4.87
CA GLU A 112 13.45 2.99 -4.06
C GLU A 112 14.90 3.36 -3.66
N SER A 113 15.71 2.36 -3.32
CA SER A 113 17.12 2.57 -2.96
C SER A 113 17.93 3.08 -4.15
N PHE A 114 17.77 2.49 -5.33
CA PHE A 114 18.43 2.95 -6.55
C PHE A 114 18.00 4.36 -6.93
N TYR A 115 16.70 4.67 -6.84
CA TYR A 115 16.19 6.01 -7.08
C TYR A 115 16.85 7.05 -6.16
N ASN A 116 16.97 6.74 -4.86
CA ASN A 116 17.63 7.63 -3.91
C ASN A 116 19.12 7.80 -4.21
N ILE A 117 19.84 6.71 -4.53
CA ILE A 117 21.26 6.77 -4.94
C ILE A 117 21.44 7.65 -6.18
N MET A 118 20.62 7.47 -7.21
CA MET A 118 20.67 8.28 -8.44
C MET A 118 20.43 9.77 -8.18
N ARG A 119 19.70 10.11 -7.11
CA ARG A 119 19.46 11.49 -6.68
C ARG A 119 20.48 12.02 -5.67
N GLY A 120 21.53 11.26 -5.35
CA GLY A 120 22.52 11.62 -4.35
C GLY A 120 21.96 11.66 -2.92
N LYS A 121 20.89 10.90 -2.66
CA LYS A 121 20.25 10.78 -1.34
C LYS A 121 20.68 9.49 -0.64
N ASN A 122 20.57 9.51 0.68
CA ASN A 122 20.78 8.30 1.50
C ASN A 122 19.67 7.29 1.28
N ILE A 123 20.02 6.01 1.42
CA ILE A 123 19.08 4.89 1.40
C ILE A 123 18.32 4.89 2.73
N LEU A 124 17.02 4.57 2.68
CA LEU A 124 16.21 4.42 3.88
C LEU A 124 16.66 3.19 4.70
N PRO A 125 16.65 3.26 6.04
CA PRO A 125 16.95 2.10 6.87
C PRO A 125 15.81 1.06 6.78
N PHE A 126 16.16 -0.21 6.63
CA PHE A 126 15.21 -1.33 6.65
C PHE A 126 15.67 -2.37 7.70
N PRO A 127 14.75 -3.13 8.34
CA PRO A 127 13.34 -3.32 8.00
C PRO A 127 12.39 -2.21 8.51
N VAL A 128 12.89 -1.26 9.30
CA VAL A 128 12.07 -0.16 9.85
C VAL A 128 12.67 1.17 9.42
N CYS A 129 11.88 1.99 8.73
CA CYS A 129 12.18 3.39 8.46
C CYS A 129 11.20 4.32 9.17
N GLU A 130 11.60 5.58 9.35
CA GLU A 130 10.76 6.61 9.94
C GLU A 130 10.50 7.72 8.91
N VAL A 131 9.23 8.06 8.72
CA VAL A 131 8.78 9.16 7.85
C VAL A 131 7.71 9.93 8.62
N ASP A 132 7.90 11.23 8.82
CA ASP A 132 6.96 12.10 9.56
C ASP A 132 6.48 11.54 10.91
N ALA A 133 7.43 11.07 11.73
CA ALA A 133 7.17 10.43 13.03
C ALA A 133 6.35 9.13 12.98
N ILE A 134 6.19 8.54 11.79
CA ILE A 134 5.57 7.23 11.58
C ILE A 134 6.67 6.22 11.27
N ARG A 135 6.72 5.16 12.07
CA ARG A 135 7.57 3.99 11.82
C ARG A 135 6.88 3.11 10.81
N ILE A 136 7.56 2.87 9.70
CA ILE A 136 7.11 1.96 8.64
C ILE A 136 7.94 0.70 8.78
N CYS A 137 7.26 -0.40 9.09
CA CYS A 137 7.84 -1.72 9.15
C CYS A 137 7.55 -2.47 7.85
N CYS A 138 8.59 -3.02 7.22
CA CYS A 138 8.52 -3.83 6.00
C CYS A 138 8.93 -5.27 6.32
N PRO A 139 8.03 -6.15 6.81
CA PRO A 139 8.38 -7.53 7.16
C PRO A 139 8.91 -8.35 5.98
N LEU A 140 8.56 -7.96 4.75
CA LEU A 140 8.93 -8.65 3.52
C LEU A 140 10.18 -8.05 2.85
N TYR A 141 10.94 -7.17 3.52
CA TYR A 141 12.08 -6.44 2.95
C TYR A 141 13.20 -7.30 2.33
N ARG A 142 13.31 -8.57 2.75
CA ARG A 142 14.27 -9.56 2.21
C ARG A 142 13.62 -10.63 1.35
N CYS A 143 12.31 -10.57 1.15
CA CYS A 143 11.56 -11.56 0.41
C CYS A 143 11.45 -11.11 -1.05
N PRO A 144 12.07 -11.82 -2.00
CA PRO A 144 11.86 -11.59 -3.42
C PRO A 144 10.41 -11.90 -3.82
N LYS A 145 9.90 -11.19 -4.83
CA LYS A 145 8.53 -11.32 -5.32
C LYS A 145 8.19 -12.74 -5.77
N HIS A 146 9.12 -13.46 -6.40
CA HIS A 146 8.89 -14.84 -6.84
C HIS A 146 8.58 -15.80 -5.67
N ILE A 147 9.12 -15.55 -4.48
CA ILE A 147 8.80 -16.34 -3.28
C ILE A 147 7.36 -16.02 -2.82
N LEU A 148 6.96 -14.75 -2.88
CA LEU A 148 5.60 -14.32 -2.52
C LEU A 148 4.55 -14.91 -3.46
N ASP A 149 4.83 -14.91 -4.76
CA ASP A 149 3.94 -15.47 -5.78
C ASP A 149 3.75 -16.98 -5.58
N GLY A 150 4.82 -17.70 -5.21
CA GLY A 150 4.77 -19.12 -4.87
C GLY A 150 3.94 -19.45 -3.62
N CYS A 151 3.79 -18.48 -2.70
CA CYS A 151 3.01 -18.65 -1.46
C CYS A 151 1.50 -18.43 -1.67
N TYR A 152 1.09 -17.78 -2.77
CA TYR A 152 -0.30 -17.40 -3.04
C TYR A 152 -0.68 -17.62 -4.52
N LEU A 153 -0.41 -18.83 -5.04
CA LEU A 153 -0.58 -19.23 -6.45
C LEU A 153 -1.90 -18.77 -7.10
N ASN A 154 -3.06 -18.96 -6.42
CA ASN A 154 -4.36 -18.57 -6.97
C ASN A 154 -4.49 -17.06 -7.17
N TYR A 155 -4.00 -16.25 -6.21
CA TYR A 155 -4.05 -14.79 -6.30
C TYR A 155 -2.95 -14.23 -7.21
N ALA A 156 -1.78 -14.88 -7.26
CA ALA A 156 -0.69 -14.51 -8.16
C ALA A 156 -1.09 -14.69 -9.63
N LEU A 157 -1.76 -15.81 -9.96
CA LEU A 157 -2.27 -16.07 -11.32
C LEU A 157 -3.33 -15.05 -11.73
N GLU A 158 -4.30 -14.75 -10.85
CA GLU A 158 -5.32 -13.71 -11.11
C GLU A 158 -4.68 -12.32 -11.34
N ASN A 159 -3.68 -11.95 -10.55
CA ASN A 159 -2.98 -10.66 -10.69
C ASN A 159 -2.12 -10.60 -11.95
N TYR A 160 -1.49 -11.72 -12.35
CA TYR A 160 -0.72 -11.81 -13.59
C TYR A 160 -1.64 -11.64 -14.80
N LEU A 161 -2.79 -12.33 -14.81
CA LEU A 161 -3.79 -12.21 -15.88
C LEU A 161 -4.40 -10.81 -15.96
N ALA A 162 -4.61 -10.14 -14.82
CA ALA A 162 -5.13 -8.77 -14.77
C ALA A 162 -4.14 -7.69 -15.28
N ARG A 163 -2.85 -8.03 -15.44
CA ARG A 163 -1.80 -7.14 -15.99
C ARG A 163 -1.55 -7.37 -17.49
N GLY A 164 -2.13 -8.41 -18.08
CA GLY A 164 -1.89 -8.84 -19.46
C GLY A 164 -2.98 -8.48 -20.47
N SER A 165 -3.87 -7.54 -20.14
CA SER A 165 -4.96 -7.06 -21.01
C SER A 165 -4.83 -5.59 -21.37
#